data_AF-A0A1I5Q9P1-F1
#
_entry.id   AF-A0A1I5Q9P1-F1
#
_cell.length_a   1.000
_cell.length_b   1.000
_cell.length_c   1.000
_cell.angle_alpha   90.00
_cell.angle_beta   90.00
_cell.angle_gamma   90.00
#
_symmetry.space_group_name_H-M   'P 1'
#
loop_
_entity.id
_entity.type
_entity.pdbx_description
1 polymer ?
#
loop_
_entity_poly.entity_id
_entity_poly.type
_entity_poly.pdbx_seq_one_letter_code
_entity_poly.pdbx_strand_id
1 'polypeptide(L)'
;MDNSYNNFFLANYIKREKTQYDFEDKELFNKTITSFLFMHIILEGIYAYSYCTPMIYINLVSIGIYLIEYYFNATGHTIIMVWLAHFEIYFQIVLATYFMGYKCGFWLWLFPCVFSVVTPYFMPLYSKVQSFSANILVFIYIATFIALYGFHENGYLSTRFLASDSISAFLFYTNALIAFSVLIIYNTIYSVNIKQNAKQLNIMANTDYLTGLYNRQHIQKVLYEDNYKNIAIMDVDHFKNINDKYGHLLGDHVLTEIAKMISSRTEICAGRWGGEEFLLANKDLNYEDFCHTISIICDEISDQVFSYEGVDIKVTSSFGTATYTKDMTPYDLLKEADTRLYSAKQHGRNTVISA
;
A
#
# COMPACT_ATOMS: atom_id res chain seq x y z
N MET A 1 16.15 -25.74 -18.06
CA MET A 1 16.64 -25.03 -16.85
C MET A 1 15.62 -23.98 -16.37
N ASP A 2 14.32 -24.16 -16.64
CA ASP A 2 13.28 -23.14 -16.40
C ASP A 2 12.59 -23.18 -15.02
N ASN A 3 12.80 -24.22 -14.21
CA ASN A 3 12.09 -24.36 -12.94
C ASN A 3 12.77 -23.67 -11.75
N SER A 4 14.07 -23.35 -11.81
CA SER A 4 14.76 -22.69 -10.69
C SER A 4 14.56 -21.18 -10.66
N TYR A 5 14.49 -20.53 -11.82
CA TYR A 5 14.27 -19.08 -11.95
C TYR A 5 12.83 -18.71 -11.56
N ASN A 6 11.83 -19.44 -12.09
CA ASN A 6 10.44 -19.27 -11.68
C ASN A 6 10.24 -19.55 -10.19
N ASN A 7 10.93 -20.54 -9.60
CA ASN A 7 10.85 -20.78 -8.17
C ASN A 7 11.52 -19.69 -7.33
N PHE A 8 12.59 -19.02 -7.81
CA PHE A 8 13.21 -17.92 -7.07
C PHE A 8 12.34 -16.65 -7.10
N PHE A 9 11.73 -16.33 -8.24
CA PHE A 9 10.79 -15.21 -8.34
C PHE A 9 9.48 -15.48 -7.62
N LEU A 10 8.91 -16.69 -7.74
CA LEU A 10 7.73 -17.08 -6.99
C LEU A 10 8.04 -17.16 -5.49
N ALA A 11 9.22 -17.62 -5.07
CA ALA A 11 9.63 -17.60 -3.68
C ALA A 11 9.83 -16.17 -3.16
N ASN A 12 10.42 -15.25 -3.94
CA ASN A 12 10.55 -13.85 -3.55
C ASN A 12 9.21 -13.10 -3.61
N TYR A 13 8.29 -13.50 -4.49
CA TYR A 13 6.92 -12.97 -4.56
C TYR A 13 6.08 -13.48 -3.38
N ILE A 14 6.14 -14.78 -3.05
CA ILE A 14 5.50 -15.38 -1.86
C ILE A 14 6.15 -14.86 -0.58
N LYS A 15 7.46 -14.60 -0.57
CA LYS A 15 8.16 -13.99 0.56
C LYS A 15 7.79 -12.51 0.69
N ARG A 16 7.58 -11.80 -0.43
CA ARG A 16 7.00 -10.45 -0.46
C ARG A 16 5.55 -10.42 0.00
N GLU A 17 4.70 -11.34 -0.45
CA GLU A 17 3.32 -11.50 0.04
C GLU A 17 3.31 -11.84 1.53
N LYS A 18 4.19 -12.74 2.00
CA LYS A 18 4.34 -13.02 3.44
C LYS A 18 4.76 -11.77 4.21
N THR A 19 5.72 -11.00 3.72
CA THR A 19 6.10 -9.71 4.37
C THR A 19 5.07 -8.59 4.19
N GLN A 20 4.18 -8.66 3.19
CA GLN A 20 3.14 -7.66 2.94
C GLN A 20 1.90 -7.88 3.81
N TYR A 21 1.72 -9.12 4.30
CA TYR A 21 0.74 -9.46 5.34
C TYR A 21 1.35 -9.50 6.75
N ASP A 22 2.67 -9.48 6.89
CA ASP A 22 3.30 -9.23 8.18
C ASP A 22 2.98 -7.79 8.60
N PHE A 23 2.00 -7.70 9.48
CA PHE A 23 1.67 -6.53 10.28
C PHE A 23 2.86 -6.23 11.20
N GLU A 24 3.95 -5.76 10.62
CA GLU A 24 5.25 -5.60 11.25
C GLU A 24 5.51 -4.17 11.72
N ASP A 25 4.49 -3.33 11.82
CA ASP A 25 4.62 -2.06 12.54
C ASP A 25 4.56 -2.32 14.05
N LYS A 26 5.56 -3.07 14.56
CA LYS A 26 5.75 -3.33 15.99
C LYS A 26 5.80 -2.03 16.78
N GLU A 27 6.31 -0.96 16.17
CA GLU A 27 6.35 0.36 16.76
C GLU A 27 4.95 0.95 16.94
N LEU A 28 4.08 0.86 15.92
CA LEU A 28 2.68 1.25 16.03
C LEU A 28 1.94 0.47 17.12
N PHE A 29 2.09 -0.85 17.18
CA PHE A 29 1.46 -1.65 18.24
C PHE A 29 1.99 -1.29 19.63
N ASN A 30 3.29 -1.05 19.78
CA ASN A 30 3.86 -0.56 21.05
C ASN A 30 3.27 0.79 21.46
N LYS A 31 3.11 1.73 20.52
CA LYS A 31 2.45 3.03 20.78
C LYS A 31 0.99 2.85 21.20
N THR A 32 0.27 1.92 20.58
CA THR A 32 -1.11 1.58 20.97
C THR A 32 -1.18 1.01 22.38
N ILE A 33 -0.33 0.03 22.72
CA ILE A 33 -0.24 -0.55 24.07
C ILE A 33 0.12 0.53 25.10
N THR A 34 1.08 1.40 24.78
CA THR A 34 1.48 2.53 25.64
C THR A 34 0.29 3.45 25.92
N SER A 35 -0.51 3.74 24.88
CA SER A 35 -1.68 4.63 24.97
C SER A 35 -2.76 4.02 25.87
N PHE A 36 -3.01 2.72 25.75
CA PHE A 36 -3.94 2.02 26.65
C PHE A 36 -3.42 2.01 28.09
N LEU A 37 -2.15 1.69 28.34
CA LEU A 37 -1.56 1.76 29.69
C LEU A 37 -1.73 3.15 30.32
N PHE A 38 -1.47 4.20 29.56
CA PHE A 38 -1.67 5.57 30.04
C PHE A 38 -3.14 5.85 30.38
N MET A 39 -4.08 5.39 29.55
CA MET A 39 -5.52 5.48 29.83
C MET A 39 -5.88 4.72 31.11
N HIS A 40 -5.36 3.51 31.32
CA HIS A 40 -5.63 2.72 32.52
C HIS A 40 -5.07 3.37 33.80
N ILE A 41 -3.93 4.06 33.74
CA ILE A 41 -3.42 4.86 34.86
C ILE A 41 -4.38 6.00 35.21
N ILE A 42 -4.95 6.67 34.21
CA ILE A 42 -5.97 7.72 34.43
C ILE A 42 -7.25 7.12 35.04
N LEU A 43 -7.72 5.98 34.51
CA LEU A 43 -8.89 5.27 35.03
C LEU A 43 -8.70 4.85 36.49
N GLU A 44 -7.51 4.42 36.89
CA GLU A 44 -7.18 4.08 38.28
C GLU A 44 -7.45 5.26 39.21
N GLY A 45 -7.01 6.46 38.83
CA GLY A 45 -7.27 7.69 39.59
C GLY A 45 -8.76 8.02 39.70
N ILE A 46 -9.52 7.80 38.62
CA ILE A 46 -10.98 8.00 38.60
C ILE A 46 -11.66 7.00 39.54
N TYR A 47 -11.32 5.71 39.48
CA TYR A 47 -11.92 4.68 40.31
C TYR A 47 -11.58 4.86 41.79
N ALA A 48 -10.34 5.26 42.11
CA ALA A 48 -9.92 5.63 43.45
C ALA A 48 -10.73 6.82 43.99
N TYR A 49 -10.88 7.88 43.19
CA TYR A 49 -11.65 9.07 43.56
C TYR A 49 -13.14 8.76 43.78
N SER A 50 -13.72 7.87 42.97
CA SER A 50 -15.11 7.43 43.11
C SER A 50 -15.32 6.34 44.18
N TYR A 51 -14.27 5.91 44.89
CA TYR A 51 -14.33 4.79 45.85
C TYR A 51 -14.88 3.49 45.25
N CYS A 52 -14.65 3.27 43.96
CA CYS A 52 -15.11 2.09 43.23
C CYS A 52 -14.10 0.94 43.38
N THR A 53 -14.05 0.34 44.58
CA THR A 53 -13.07 -0.70 44.94
C THR A 53 -13.00 -1.88 43.96
N PRO A 54 -14.12 -2.42 43.44
CA PRO A 54 -14.04 -3.50 42.45
C PRO A 54 -13.25 -3.10 41.20
N MET A 55 -13.48 -1.89 40.68
CA MET A 55 -12.86 -1.42 39.45
C MET A 55 -11.36 -1.14 39.60
N ILE A 56 -10.90 -0.71 40.78
CA ILE A 56 -9.48 -0.59 41.10
C ILE A 56 -8.77 -1.94 40.89
N TYR A 57 -9.27 -3.01 41.50
CA TYR A 57 -8.65 -4.33 41.35
C TYR A 57 -8.70 -4.87 39.92
N ILE A 58 -9.82 -4.67 39.23
CA ILE A 58 -9.98 -5.08 37.84
C ILE A 58 -9.00 -4.33 36.93
N ASN A 59 -8.84 -3.02 37.15
CA ASN A 59 -7.96 -2.16 36.37
C ASN A 59 -6.48 -2.46 36.59
N LEU A 60 -6.08 -2.86 37.80
CA LEU A 60 -4.72 -3.37 38.06
C LEU A 60 -4.42 -4.67 37.28
N VAL A 61 -5.40 -5.56 37.16
CA VAL A 61 -5.26 -6.77 36.32
C VAL A 61 -5.09 -6.38 34.85
N SER A 62 -5.86 -5.41 34.36
CA SER A 62 -5.73 -4.87 32.99
C SER A 62 -4.34 -4.31 32.70
N ILE A 63 -3.77 -3.53 33.62
CA ILE A 63 -2.38 -3.03 33.48
C ILE A 63 -1.41 -4.21 33.31
N GLY A 64 -1.58 -5.29 34.08
CA GLY A 64 -0.79 -6.51 33.92
C GLY A 64 -0.95 -7.16 32.54
N ILE A 65 -2.17 -7.19 31.99
CA ILE A 65 -2.45 -7.71 30.64
C ILE A 65 -1.70 -6.90 29.58
N TYR A 66 -1.77 -5.56 29.61
CA TYR A 66 -1.05 -4.72 28.65
C TYR A 66 0.48 -4.85 28.75
N LEU A 67 1.02 -5.13 29.94
CA LEU A 67 2.45 -5.44 30.07
C LEU A 67 2.81 -6.79 29.40
N ILE A 68 1.92 -7.78 29.46
CA ILE A 68 2.08 -9.06 28.75
C ILE A 68 1.95 -8.86 27.24
N GLU A 69 1.10 -7.93 26.79
CA GLU A 69 0.94 -7.62 25.36
C GLU A 69 2.24 -7.13 24.70
N TYR A 70 3.08 -6.35 25.41
CA TYR A 70 4.42 -6.01 24.91
C TYR A 70 5.26 -7.23 24.57
N TYR A 71 5.18 -8.28 25.39
CA TYR A 71 5.89 -9.53 25.13
C TYR A 71 5.35 -10.24 23.88
N PHE A 72 4.04 -10.29 23.69
CA PHE A 72 3.45 -10.88 22.48
C PHE A 72 3.81 -10.09 21.22
N ASN A 73 3.83 -8.75 21.28
CA ASN A 73 4.28 -7.91 20.17
C ASN A 73 5.76 -8.17 19.84
N ALA A 74 6.62 -8.20 20.86
CA ALA A 74 8.06 -8.43 20.69
C ALA A 74 8.35 -9.80 20.05
N THR A 75 7.59 -10.83 20.44
CA THR A 75 7.73 -12.20 19.94
C THR A 75 6.99 -12.48 18.63
N GLY A 76 6.33 -11.48 18.02
CA GLY A 76 5.64 -11.61 16.73
C GLY A 76 4.27 -12.29 16.79
N HIS A 77 3.70 -12.47 17.98
CA HIS A 77 2.36 -13.05 18.18
C HIS A 77 1.26 -11.97 18.16
N THR A 78 1.27 -11.12 17.14
CA THR A 78 0.42 -9.91 17.04
C THR A 78 -1.08 -10.22 17.07
N ILE A 79 -1.52 -11.32 16.46
CA ILE A 79 -2.94 -11.70 16.48
C ILE A 79 -3.43 -12.05 17.88
N ILE A 80 -2.63 -12.76 18.69
CA ILE A 80 -2.98 -13.12 20.06
C ILE A 80 -3.10 -11.85 20.91
N MET A 81 -2.15 -10.94 20.74
CA MET A 81 -2.15 -9.62 21.39
C MET A 81 -3.42 -8.83 21.07
N VAL A 82 -3.81 -8.73 19.78
CA VAL A 82 -5.03 -7.99 19.38
C VAL A 82 -6.30 -8.62 19.97
N TRP A 83 -6.41 -9.95 19.98
CA TRP A 83 -7.55 -10.63 20.61
C TRP A 83 -7.60 -10.43 22.13
N LEU A 84 -6.44 -10.45 22.79
CA LEU A 84 -6.32 -10.21 24.22
C LEU A 84 -6.77 -8.79 24.59
N ALA A 85 -6.33 -7.78 23.82
CA ALA A 85 -6.76 -6.40 24.00
C ALA A 85 -8.28 -6.24 23.83
N HIS A 86 -8.88 -6.83 22.78
CA HIS A 86 -10.33 -6.75 22.57
C HIS A 86 -11.13 -7.43 23.67
N PHE A 87 -10.62 -8.53 24.24
CA PHE A 87 -11.24 -9.22 25.37
C PHE A 87 -11.18 -8.38 26.64
N GLU A 88 -10.01 -7.82 26.94
CA GLU A 88 -9.77 -6.96 28.10
C GLU A 88 -10.65 -5.70 28.04
N ILE A 89 -10.61 -4.97 26.93
CA ILE A 89 -11.37 -3.74 26.72
C ILE A 89 -12.87 -4.01 26.85
N TYR A 90 -13.36 -5.09 26.22
CA TYR A 90 -14.77 -5.46 26.32
C TYR A 90 -15.21 -5.71 27.76
N PHE A 91 -14.43 -6.47 28.52
CA PHE A 91 -14.74 -6.78 29.91
C PHE A 91 -14.74 -5.52 30.78
N GLN A 92 -13.76 -4.62 30.56
CA GLN A 92 -13.72 -3.32 31.21
C GLN A 92 -14.94 -2.47 30.90
N ILE A 93 -15.38 -2.40 29.64
CA ILE A 93 -16.56 -1.63 29.26
C ILE A 93 -17.80 -2.10 30.02
N VAL A 94 -18.03 -3.41 30.07
CA VAL A 94 -19.21 -3.99 30.73
C VAL A 94 -19.16 -3.75 32.23
N LEU A 95 -18.01 -4.03 32.87
CA LEU A 95 -17.87 -3.88 34.31
C LEU A 95 -17.86 -2.42 34.76
N ALA A 96 -17.18 -1.53 34.03
CA ALA A 96 -17.22 -0.10 34.31
C ALA A 96 -18.66 0.43 34.17
N THR A 97 -19.41 0.01 33.14
CA THR A 97 -20.82 0.38 32.99
C THR A 97 -21.68 -0.15 34.15
N TYR A 98 -21.40 -1.36 34.64
CA TYR A 98 -22.12 -1.97 35.75
C TYR A 98 -21.83 -1.29 37.11
N PHE A 99 -20.56 -1.04 37.41
CA PHE A 99 -20.14 -0.51 38.71
C PHE A 99 -20.22 1.02 38.78
N MET A 100 -19.89 1.74 37.71
CA MET A 100 -19.96 3.21 37.67
C MET A 100 -21.33 3.74 37.23
N GLY A 101 -22.16 2.88 36.62
CA GLY A 101 -23.48 3.22 36.13
C GLY A 101 -23.53 3.65 34.67
N TYR A 102 -24.70 3.44 34.05
CA TYR A 102 -24.92 3.67 32.62
C TYR A 102 -24.68 5.13 32.20
N LYS A 103 -25.01 6.09 33.08
CA LYS A 103 -24.87 7.53 32.83
C LYS A 103 -23.43 7.98 32.60
N CYS A 104 -22.43 7.21 33.04
CA CYS A 104 -21.01 7.55 32.86
C CYS A 104 -20.49 7.31 31.43
N GLY A 105 -21.26 6.66 30.56
CA GLY A 105 -20.94 6.55 29.14
C GLY A 105 -19.82 5.56 28.76
N PHE A 106 -19.40 4.67 29.66
CA PHE A 106 -18.37 3.67 29.35
C PHE A 106 -18.76 2.75 28.17
N TRP A 107 -20.05 2.47 28.00
CA TRP A 107 -20.58 1.71 26.87
C TRP A 107 -20.32 2.34 25.49
N LEU A 108 -20.01 3.64 25.41
CA LEU A 108 -19.65 4.32 24.14
C LEU A 108 -18.41 3.72 23.48
N TRP A 109 -17.53 3.12 24.27
CA TRP A 109 -16.32 2.45 23.79
C TRP A 109 -16.60 1.19 22.96
N LEU A 110 -17.83 0.67 22.97
CA LEU A 110 -18.23 -0.41 22.06
C LEU A 110 -18.15 0.01 20.59
N PHE A 111 -18.36 1.30 20.26
CA PHE A 111 -18.31 1.76 18.86
C PHE A 111 -16.89 1.75 18.28
N PRO A 112 -15.86 2.33 18.93
CA PRO A 112 -14.47 2.14 18.52
C PRO A 112 -14.05 0.67 18.40
N CYS A 113 -14.53 -0.21 19.30
CA CYS A 113 -14.21 -1.65 19.25
C CYS A 113 -14.83 -2.34 18.03
N VAL A 114 -16.06 -1.98 17.65
CA VAL A 114 -16.64 -2.46 16.38
C VAL A 114 -15.79 -1.99 15.21
N PHE A 115 -15.40 -0.70 15.20
CA PHE A 115 -14.61 -0.13 14.10
C PHE A 115 -13.23 -0.78 13.96
N SER A 116 -12.54 -1.08 15.07
CA SER A 116 -11.23 -1.76 15.06
C SER A 116 -11.30 -3.18 14.51
N VAL A 117 -12.41 -3.88 14.72
CA VAL A 117 -12.61 -5.25 14.19
C VAL A 117 -12.95 -5.23 12.69
N VAL A 118 -13.86 -4.34 12.26
CA VAL A 118 -14.28 -4.29 10.84
C VAL A 118 -13.23 -3.67 9.92
N THR A 119 -12.25 -2.96 10.48
CA THR A 119 -11.17 -2.34 9.72
C THR A 119 -9.96 -3.27 9.75
N PRO A 120 -9.62 -3.98 8.64
CA PRO A 120 -8.54 -4.97 8.61
C PRO A 120 -7.17 -4.39 8.97
N TYR A 121 -7.04 -3.05 8.95
CA TYR A 121 -5.85 -2.36 9.40
C TYR A 121 -5.57 -2.53 10.90
N PHE A 122 -6.59 -2.63 11.76
CA PHE A 122 -6.38 -2.75 13.22
C PHE A 122 -6.50 -4.19 13.71
N MET A 123 -7.09 -5.06 12.90
CA MET A 123 -7.22 -6.48 13.18
C MET A 123 -6.81 -7.28 11.94
N PRO A 124 -5.56 -7.77 11.88
CA PRO A 124 -5.10 -8.55 10.75
C PRO A 124 -5.66 -9.97 10.80
N LEU A 125 -6.61 -10.27 9.93
CA LEU A 125 -7.29 -11.56 9.86
C LEU A 125 -6.68 -12.39 8.73
N TYR A 126 -5.96 -13.45 9.09
CA TYR A 126 -5.18 -14.30 8.17
C TYR A 126 -5.92 -15.55 7.71
N SER A 127 -7.05 -15.88 8.33
CA SER A 127 -7.81 -17.08 8.02
C SER A 127 -9.31 -16.85 8.05
N LYS A 128 -10.06 -17.67 7.30
CA LYS A 128 -11.54 -17.65 7.32
C LYS A 128 -12.11 -17.83 8.72
N VAL A 129 -11.45 -18.64 9.56
CA VAL A 129 -11.84 -18.85 10.96
C VAL A 129 -11.70 -17.56 11.75
N GLN A 130 -10.56 -16.86 11.62
CA GLN A 130 -10.36 -15.57 12.28
C GLN A 130 -11.39 -14.53 11.82
N SER A 131 -11.67 -14.45 10.51
CA SER A 131 -12.71 -13.54 9.99
C SER A 131 -14.10 -13.86 10.51
N PHE A 132 -14.45 -15.15 10.59
CA PHE A 132 -15.71 -15.58 11.16
C PHE A 132 -15.82 -15.22 12.65
N SER A 133 -14.76 -15.48 13.44
CA SER A 133 -14.69 -15.10 14.86
C SER A 133 -14.80 -13.58 15.07
N ALA A 134 -14.15 -12.78 14.21
CA ALA A 134 -14.22 -11.32 14.25
C ALA A 134 -15.66 -10.83 14.03
N ASN A 135 -16.39 -11.42 13.08
CA ASN A 135 -17.80 -11.09 12.87
C ASN A 135 -18.67 -11.44 14.08
N ILE A 136 -18.43 -12.59 14.72
CA ILE A 136 -19.12 -12.96 15.96
C ILE A 136 -18.85 -11.91 17.06
N LEU A 137 -17.60 -11.46 17.20
CA LEU A 137 -17.24 -10.43 18.17
C LEU A 137 -18.00 -9.12 17.94
N VAL A 138 -18.16 -8.69 16.69
CA VAL A 138 -18.98 -7.52 16.34
C VAL A 138 -20.44 -7.71 16.75
N PHE A 139 -21.02 -8.88 16.50
CA PHE A 139 -22.38 -9.19 16.96
C PHE A 139 -22.49 -9.16 18.49
N ILE A 140 -21.48 -9.65 19.21
CA ILE A 140 -21.41 -9.58 20.67
C ILE A 140 -21.41 -8.12 21.14
N TYR A 141 -20.61 -7.24 20.53
CA TYR A 141 -20.59 -5.81 20.88
C TYR A 141 -21.95 -5.14 20.67
N ILE A 142 -22.61 -5.41 19.54
CA ILE A 142 -23.93 -4.86 19.24
C ILE A 142 -24.99 -5.39 20.22
N ALA A 143 -25.00 -6.70 20.48
CA ALA A 143 -25.93 -7.31 21.43
C ALA A 143 -25.72 -6.77 22.85
N THR A 144 -24.47 -6.55 23.25
CA THR A 144 -24.11 -5.97 24.55
C THR A 144 -24.58 -4.54 24.69
N PHE A 145 -24.42 -3.71 23.65
CA PHE A 145 -24.95 -2.35 23.63
C PHE A 145 -26.47 -2.34 23.88
N ILE A 146 -27.22 -3.18 23.17
CA ILE A 146 -28.68 -3.31 23.34
C ILE A 146 -29.03 -3.81 24.75
N ALA A 147 -28.32 -4.83 25.24
CA ALA A 147 -28.56 -5.40 26.56
C ALA A 147 -28.29 -4.40 27.69
N LEU A 148 -27.20 -3.63 27.61
CA LEU A 148 -26.87 -2.59 28.59
C LEU A 148 -27.94 -1.50 28.61
N TYR A 149 -28.45 -1.07 27.45
CA TYR A 149 -29.57 -0.13 27.41
C TYR A 149 -30.83 -0.71 28.06
N GLY A 150 -31.19 -1.96 27.74
CA GLY A 150 -32.32 -2.64 28.35
C GLY A 150 -32.19 -2.79 29.88
N PHE A 151 -31.01 -3.12 30.39
CA PHE A 151 -30.77 -3.20 31.83
C PHE A 151 -30.83 -1.83 32.53
N HIS A 152 -30.45 -0.75 31.82
CA HIS A 152 -30.60 0.60 32.34
C HIS A 152 -32.07 1.01 32.50
N GLU A 153 -32.89 0.81 31.48
CA GLU A 153 -34.34 1.13 31.51
C GLU A 153 -35.08 0.36 32.61
N ASN A 154 -34.66 -0.88 32.89
CA ASN A 154 -35.20 -1.68 33.98
C ASN A 154 -34.59 -1.37 35.37
N GLY A 155 -33.70 -0.36 35.47
CA GLY A 155 -33.14 0.12 36.73
C GLY A 155 -31.98 -0.71 37.31
N TYR A 156 -31.47 -1.72 36.60
CA TYR A 156 -30.37 -2.57 37.09
C TYR A 156 -29.00 -1.87 37.06
N LEU A 157 -28.84 -0.87 36.18
CA LEU A 157 -27.60 -0.11 35.98
C LEU A 157 -27.67 1.31 36.56
N SER A 158 -28.22 1.43 37.78
CA SER A 158 -28.18 2.68 38.53
C SER A 158 -26.74 3.08 38.87
N THR A 159 -26.50 4.38 39.04
CA THR A 159 -25.20 4.89 39.45
C THR A 159 -24.87 4.42 40.86
N ARG A 160 -23.71 3.77 41.02
CA ARG A 160 -23.19 3.27 42.30
C ARG A 160 -21.88 3.99 42.62
N PHE A 161 -21.45 3.95 43.88
CA PHE A 161 -20.15 4.49 44.35
C PHE A 161 -19.93 5.98 43.97
N LEU A 162 -20.55 6.89 44.73
CA LEU A 162 -20.28 8.34 44.78
C LEU A 162 -20.19 9.13 43.45
N ALA A 163 -20.58 8.55 42.31
CA ALA A 163 -20.71 9.28 41.06
C ALA A 163 -21.97 10.16 41.12
N SER A 164 -21.81 11.37 41.67
CA SER A 164 -22.84 12.41 41.59
C SER A 164 -23.26 12.64 40.13
N ASP A 165 -24.43 13.24 39.90
CA ASP A 165 -24.86 13.54 38.53
C ASP A 165 -23.82 14.39 37.77
N SER A 166 -23.11 15.27 38.48
CA SER A 166 -21.99 16.06 37.91
C SER A 166 -20.80 15.19 37.49
N ILE A 167 -20.38 14.23 38.32
CA ILE A 167 -19.28 13.31 37.99
C ILE A 167 -19.69 12.40 36.82
N SER A 168 -20.92 11.89 36.84
CA SER A 168 -21.45 11.04 35.76
C SER A 168 -21.48 11.80 34.43
N ALA A 169 -21.95 13.05 34.43
CA ALA A 169 -21.98 13.90 33.25
C ALA A 169 -20.56 14.19 32.74
N PHE A 170 -19.63 14.53 33.63
CA PHE A 170 -18.23 14.74 33.27
C PHE A 170 -17.63 13.51 32.58
N LEU A 171 -17.76 12.33 33.20
CA LEU A 171 -17.28 11.08 32.63
C LEU A 171 -17.94 10.76 31.29
N PHE A 172 -19.24 11.01 31.14
CA PHE A 172 -19.93 10.82 29.88
C PHE A 172 -19.33 11.67 28.77
N TYR A 173 -19.17 12.97 28.98
CA TYR A 173 -18.62 13.87 27.96
C TYR A 173 -17.16 13.55 27.64
N THR A 174 -16.36 13.19 28.64
CA THR A 174 -14.98 12.73 28.41
C THR A 174 -14.93 11.43 27.62
N ASN A 175 -15.73 10.42 27.98
CA ASN A 175 -15.80 9.16 27.24
C ASN A 175 -16.30 9.37 25.81
N ALA A 176 -17.32 10.20 25.61
CA ALA A 176 -17.80 10.56 24.28
C ALA A 176 -16.68 11.22 23.46
N LEU A 177 -16.04 12.25 24.00
CA LEU A 177 -14.96 12.97 23.31
C LEU A 177 -13.84 12.02 22.89
N ILE A 178 -13.38 11.14 23.79
CA ILE A 178 -12.30 10.21 23.50
C ILE A 178 -12.74 9.15 22.49
N ALA A 179 -13.91 8.50 22.69
CA ALA A 179 -14.41 7.48 21.78
C ALA A 179 -14.60 8.01 20.34
N PHE A 180 -15.17 9.21 20.19
CA PHE A 180 -15.29 9.85 18.88
C PHE A 180 -13.93 10.27 18.30
N SER A 181 -13.00 10.74 19.12
CA SER A 181 -11.64 11.07 18.67
C SER A 181 -10.90 9.82 18.15
N VAL A 182 -11.02 8.69 18.84
CA VAL A 182 -10.46 7.40 18.39
C VAL A 182 -11.07 6.98 17.06
N LEU A 183 -12.39 7.11 16.88
CA LEU A 183 -13.06 6.82 15.59
C LEU A 183 -12.53 7.70 14.46
N ILE A 184 -12.35 9.01 14.69
CA ILE A 184 -11.80 9.94 13.70
C ILE A 184 -10.36 9.57 13.34
N ILE A 185 -9.53 9.25 14.34
CA ILE A 185 -8.14 8.82 14.14
C ILE A 185 -8.10 7.54 13.32
N TYR A 186 -8.89 6.52 13.68
CA TYR A 186 -8.97 5.27 12.95
C TYR A 186 -9.41 5.47 11.50
N ASN A 187 -10.46 6.28 11.27
CA ASN A 187 -10.93 6.59 9.93
C ASN A 187 -9.87 7.34 9.09
N THR A 188 -9.15 8.27 9.71
CA THR A 188 -8.08 9.05 9.05
C THR A 188 -6.93 8.13 8.65
N ILE A 189 -6.45 7.29 9.57
CA ILE A 189 -5.39 6.31 9.32
C ILE A 189 -5.81 5.35 8.19
N TYR A 190 -7.03 4.81 8.26
CA TYR A 190 -7.56 3.92 7.24
C TYR A 190 -7.63 4.59 5.86
N SER A 191 -8.15 5.83 5.80
CA SER A 191 -8.28 6.58 4.56
C SER A 191 -6.92 6.90 3.91
N VAL A 192 -5.91 7.24 4.72
CA VAL A 192 -4.54 7.46 4.23
C VAL A 192 -3.94 6.16 3.68
N ASN A 193 -4.08 5.05 4.41
CA ASN A 193 -3.58 3.75 3.98
C ASN A 193 -4.23 3.27 2.67
N ILE A 194 -5.55 3.42 2.52
CA ILE A 194 -6.23 3.09 1.25
C ILE A 194 -5.66 3.92 0.09
N LYS A 195 -5.49 5.23 0.29
CA LYS A 195 -4.94 6.10 -0.77
C LYS A 195 -3.53 5.70 -1.17
N GLN A 196 -2.69 5.35 -0.21
CA GLN A 196 -1.33 4.88 -0.46
C GLN A 196 -1.33 3.54 -1.21
N ASN A 197 -2.13 2.57 -0.76
CA ASN A 197 -2.27 1.28 -1.43
C ASN A 197 -2.82 1.43 -2.86
N ALA A 198 -3.82 2.29 -3.05
CA ALA A 198 -4.37 2.59 -4.37
C ALA A 198 -3.31 3.22 -5.29
N LYS A 199 -2.48 4.14 -4.77
CA LYS A 199 -1.38 4.73 -5.53
C LYS A 199 -0.32 3.68 -5.92
N GLN A 200 0.06 2.80 -5.00
CA GLN A 200 1.01 1.72 -5.28
C GLN A 200 0.46 0.74 -6.32
N LEU A 201 -0.80 0.32 -6.16
CA LEU A 201 -1.49 -0.53 -7.15
C LEU A 201 -1.56 0.14 -8.51
N ASN A 202 -1.82 1.46 -8.55
CA ASN A 202 -1.83 2.21 -9.80
C ASN A 202 -0.46 2.23 -10.48
N ILE A 203 0.61 2.48 -9.73
CA ILE A 203 1.98 2.42 -10.26
C ILE A 203 2.25 1.01 -10.81
N MET A 204 2.06 -0.04 -10.00
CA MET A 204 2.28 -1.43 -10.41
C MET A 204 1.47 -1.83 -11.65
N ALA A 205 0.23 -1.34 -11.77
CA ALA A 205 -0.63 -1.63 -12.91
C ALA A 205 -0.24 -0.86 -14.18
N ASN A 206 0.47 0.27 -14.07
CA ASN A 206 0.76 1.17 -15.19
C ASN A 206 2.24 1.20 -15.59
N THR A 207 3.15 0.70 -14.76
CA THR A 207 4.60 0.70 -15.02
C THR A 207 5.15 -0.70 -15.25
N ASP A 208 6.16 -0.82 -16.09
CA ASP A 208 6.98 -2.03 -16.23
C ASP A 208 7.91 -2.18 -15.01
N TYR A 209 7.92 -3.36 -14.39
CA TYR A 209 8.60 -3.59 -13.13
C TYR A 209 10.14 -3.52 -13.23
N LEU A 210 10.72 -3.81 -14.40
CA LEU A 210 12.17 -3.84 -14.61
C LEU A 210 12.71 -2.44 -14.91
N THR A 211 12.03 -1.73 -15.81
CA THR A 211 12.49 -0.45 -16.36
C THR A 211 11.94 0.76 -15.63
N GLY A 212 10.82 0.63 -14.92
CA GLY A 212 10.12 1.74 -14.26
C GLY A 212 9.38 2.68 -15.21
N LEU A 213 9.50 2.50 -16.53
CA LEU A 213 8.72 3.21 -17.54
C LEU A 213 7.26 2.72 -17.54
N TYR A 214 6.40 3.36 -18.32
CA TYR A 214 5.06 2.83 -18.53
C TYR A 214 5.11 1.42 -19.14
N ASN A 215 4.18 0.55 -18.75
CA ASN A 215 4.02 -0.73 -19.43
C ASN A 215 3.29 -0.55 -20.76
N ARG A 216 3.33 -1.57 -21.61
CA ARG A 216 2.69 -1.59 -22.93
C ARG A 216 1.23 -1.12 -22.89
N GLN A 217 0.43 -1.64 -21.95
CA GLN A 217 -0.98 -1.30 -21.84
C GLN A 217 -1.17 0.20 -21.55
N HIS A 218 -0.39 0.75 -20.64
CA HIS A 218 -0.51 2.15 -20.25
C HIS A 218 -0.01 3.10 -21.34
N ILE A 219 1.18 2.88 -21.90
CA ILE A 219 1.69 3.75 -22.98
C ILE A 219 0.78 3.71 -24.21
N GLN A 220 0.20 2.54 -24.51
CA GLN A 220 -0.80 2.41 -25.57
C GLN A 220 -2.02 3.28 -25.27
N LYS A 221 -2.59 3.18 -24.06
CA LYS A 221 -3.73 4.01 -23.65
C LYS A 221 -3.43 5.50 -23.76
N VAL A 222 -2.25 5.92 -23.29
CA VAL A 222 -1.75 7.30 -23.36
C VAL A 222 -1.68 7.78 -24.83
N LEU A 223 -1.21 6.95 -25.76
CA LEU A 223 -1.24 7.29 -27.19
C LEU A 223 -2.65 7.56 -27.72
N TYR A 224 -3.64 6.73 -27.35
CA TYR A 224 -5.02 6.87 -27.83
C TYR A 224 -5.77 8.04 -27.20
N GLU A 225 -5.50 8.37 -25.95
CA GLU A 225 -6.28 9.37 -25.19
C GLU A 225 -5.69 10.79 -25.28
N ASP A 226 -4.37 10.94 -25.34
CA ASP A 226 -3.70 12.24 -25.20
C ASP A 226 -3.26 12.88 -26.53
N ASN A 227 -3.71 12.34 -27.67
CA ASN A 227 -3.43 12.85 -29.02
C ASN A 227 -1.93 13.11 -29.28
N TYR A 228 -1.08 12.16 -28.91
CA TYR A 228 0.35 12.24 -29.19
C TYR A 228 0.60 12.35 -30.70
N LYS A 229 1.45 13.30 -31.08
CA LYS A 229 1.69 13.64 -32.50
C LYS A 229 2.85 12.85 -33.07
N ASN A 230 3.92 12.68 -32.31
CA ASN A 230 5.14 12.03 -32.77
C ASN A 230 5.39 10.80 -31.92
N ILE A 231 5.78 9.69 -32.55
CA ILE A 231 6.18 8.48 -31.86
C ILE A 231 7.48 7.91 -32.44
N ALA A 232 8.18 7.13 -31.64
CA ALA A 232 9.27 6.28 -32.09
C ALA A 232 9.14 4.90 -31.45
N ILE A 233 9.30 3.85 -32.26
CA ILE A 233 9.51 2.50 -31.74
C ILE A 233 11.00 2.23 -31.80
N MET A 234 11.55 1.86 -30.65
CA MET A 234 12.95 1.52 -30.45
C MET A 234 13.08 0.03 -30.17
N ASP A 235 14.13 -0.59 -30.68
CA ASP A 235 14.52 -1.96 -30.35
C ASP A 235 16.03 -2.02 -30.10
N VAL A 236 16.44 -2.74 -29.05
CA VAL A 236 17.85 -2.92 -28.71
C VAL A 236 18.48 -3.95 -29.64
N ASP A 237 19.48 -3.52 -30.39
CA ASP A 237 20.08 -4.33 -31.45
C ASP A 237 20.77 -5.57 -30.89
N HIS A 238 20.48 -6.72 -31.49
CA HIS A 238 21.10 -8.00 -31.12
C HIS A 238 20.93 -8.38 -29.64
N PHE A 239 19.86 -7.92 -28.97
CA PHE A 239 19.67 -8.15 -27.54
C PHE A 239 19.61 -9.63 -27.14
N LYS A 240 19.05 -10.50 -28.01
CA LYS A 240 19.14 -11.95 -27.82
C LYS A 240 20.59 -12.44 -27.69
N ASN A 241 21.51 -11.94 -28.52
CA ASN A 241 22.93 -12.33 -28.44
C ASN A 241 23.58 -11.84 -27.14
N ILE A 242 23.15 -10.69 -26.61
CA ILE A 242 23.60 -10.17 -25.31
C ILE A 242 23.16 -11.14 -24.20
N ASN A 243 21.89 -11.54 -24.19
CA ASN A 243 21.37 -12.51 -23.22
C ASN A 243 22.06 -13.87 -23.34
N ASP A 244 22.22 -14.38 -24.56
CA ASP A 244 22.83 -15.69 -24.81
C ASP A 244 24.32 -15.72 -24.40
N LYS A 245 25.03 -14.59 -24.52
CA LYS A 245 26.47 -14.49 -24.22
C LYS A 245 26.77 -14.14 -22.76
N TYR A 246 25.97 -13.25 -22.15
CA TYR A 246 26.27 -12.67 -20.84
C TYR A 246 25.22 -12.98 -19.77
N GLY A 247 24.13 -13.65 -20.14
CA GLY A 247 23.02 -14.00 -19.25
C GLY A 247 22.00 -12.89 -19.09
N HIS A 248 20.81 -13.28 -18.64
CA HIS A 248 19.65 -12.39 -18.51
C HIS A 248 19.85 -11.24 -17.53
N LEU A 249 20.63 -11.41 -16.46
CA LEU A 249 20.87 -10.34 -15.47
C LEU A 249 21.58 -9.13 -16.08
N LEU A 250 22.56 -9.38 -16.96
CA LEU A 250 23.24 -8.30 -17.67
C LEU A 250 22.31 -7.65 -18.70
N GLY A 251 21.51 -8.44 -19.42
CA GLY A 251 20.48 -7.91 -20.32
C GLY A 251 19.46 -7.02 -19.60
N ASP A 252 18.98 -7.46 -18.44
CA ASP A 252 18.08 -6.68 -17.59
C ASP A 252 18.72 -5.36 -17.15
N HIS A 253 20.00 -5.38 -16.77
CA HIS A 253 20.76 -4.16 -16.44
C HIS A 253 20.82 -3.19 -17.62
N VAL A 254 21.12 -3.68 -18.83
CA VAL A 254 21.13 -2.86 -20.06
C VAL A 254 19.78 -2.17 -20.27
N LEU A 255 18.67 -2.93 -20.17
CA LEU A 255 17.33 -2.36 -20.35
C LEU A 255 17.00 -1.30 -19.30
N THR A 256 17.40 -1.51 -18.04
CA THR A 256 17.21 -0.54 -16.97
C THR A 256 18.02 0.74 -17.21
N GLU A 257 19.26 0.66 -17.68
CA GLU A 257 20.08 1.85 -17.96
C GLU A 257 19.56 2.62 -19.18
N ILE A 258 19.16 1.93 -20.25
CA ILE A 258 18.49 2.56 -21.40
C ILE A 258 17.21 3.28 -20.96
N ALA A 259 16.40 2.62 -20.13
CA ALA A 259 15.18 3.23 -19.60
C ALA A 259 15.45 4.52 -18.81
N LYS A 260 16.54 4.57 -18.02
CA LYS A 260 16.96 5.78 -17.30
C LYS A 260 17.32 6.90 -18.26
N MET A 261 18.10 6.61 -19.31
CA MET A 261 18.47 7.60 -20.34
C MET A 261 17.22 8.21 -20.98
N ILE A 262 16.27 7.37 -21.38
CA ILE A 262 15.00 7.83 -21.96
C ILE A 262 14.20 8.67 -20.95
N SER A 263 14.07 8.20 -19.71
CA SER A 263 13.30 8.88 -18.66
C SER A 263 13.86 10.25 -18.26
N SER A 264 15.13 10.52 -18.55
CA SER A 264 15.76 11.82 -18.29
C SER A 264 15.24 12.93 -19.22
N ARG A 265 14.59 12.56 -20.33
CA ARG A 265 13.97 13.47 -21.30
C ARG A 265 12.52 13.74 -20.92
N THR A 266 12.30 14.82 -20.15
CA THR A 266 10.97 15.18 -19.62
C THR A 266 9.90 15.44 -20.69
N GLU A 267 10.33 15.79 -21.90
CA GLU A 267 9.51 16.00 -23.09
C GLU A 267 9.08 14.70 -23.77
N ILE A 268 9.69 13.56 -23.44
CA ILE A 268 9.37 12.24 -24.00
C ILE A 268 8.56 11.44 -22.99
N CYS A 269 7.36 11.02 -23.39
CA CYS A 269 6.60 9.99 -22.70
C CYS A 269 7.03 8.62 -23.22
N ALA A 270 7.49 7.73 -22.35
CA ALA A 270 8.03 6.45 -22.77
C ALA A 270 7.42 5.26 -22.01
N GLY A 271 7.30 4.14 -22.72
CA GLY A 271 6.89 2.87 -22.14
C GLY A 271 7.63 1.68 -22.77
N ARG A 272 7.78 0.61 -22.00
CA ARG A 272 8.29 -0.67 -22.50
C ARG A 272 7.20 -1.35 -23.31
N TRP A 273 7.41 -1.45 -24.61
CA TRP A 273 6.45 -1.97 -25.59
C TRP A 273 6.50 -3.51 -25.69
N GLY A 274 7.71 -4.07 -25.57
CA GLY A 274 8.00 -5.49 -25.68
C GLY A 274 9.16 -5.91 -24.78
N GLY A 275 9.76 -7.08 -25.03
CA GLY A 275 10.89 -7.58 -24.24
C GLY A 275 12.10 -6.64 -24.28
N GLU A 276 12.51 -6.26 -25.49
CA GLU A 276 13.64 -5.36 -25.79
C GLU A 276 13.21 -4.09 -26.54
N GLU A 277 11.89 -3.87 -26.62
CA GLU A 277 11.27 -2.80 -27.40
C GLU A 277 10.70 -1.71 -26.49
N PHE A 278 10.87 -0.46 -26.91
CA PHE A 278 10.37 0.72 -26.22
C PHE A 278 9.57 1.58 -27.19
N LEU A 279 8.52 2.20 -26.67
CA LEU A 279 7.69 3.17 -27.39
C LEU A 279 7.91 4.54 -26.74
N LEU A 280 8.37 5.49 -27.53
CA LEU A 280 8.61 6.88 -27.15
C LEU A 280 7.56 7.73 -27.85
N ALA A 281 6.99 8.70 -27.15
CA ALA A 281 5.90 9.53 -27.65
C ALA A 281 6.06 10.99 -27.20
N ASN A 282 5.76 11.92 -28.10
CA ASN A 282 5.77 13.34 -27.82
C ASN A 282 4.58 14.06 -28.50
N LYS A 283 4.02 15.09 -27.84
CA LYS A 283 2.89 15.87 -28.35
C LYS A 283 3.19 17.35 -28.57
N ASP A 284 4.30 17.83 -28.03
CA ASP A 284 4.63 19.26 -27.93
C ASP A 284 5.67 19.73 -28.96
N LEU A 285 6.57 18.84 -29.38
CA LEU A 285 7.60 19.12 -30.38
C LEU A 285 7.04 19.04 -31.79
N ASN A 286 7.64 19.80 -32.72
CA ASN A 286 7.50 19.49 -34.13
C ASN A 286 8.28 18.20 -34.46
N TYR A 287 8.02 17.63 -35.63
CA TYR A 287 8.57 16.32 -35.97
C TYR A 287 10.10 16.32 -36.13
N GLU A 288 10.69 17.42 -36.60
CA GLU A 288 12.13 17.54 -36.79
C GLU A 288 12.87 17.57 -35.44
N ASP A 289 12.40 18.38 -34.49
CA ASP A 289 12.93 18.45 -33.12
C ASP A 289 12.75 17.12 -32.38
N PHE A 290 11.63 16.43 -32.62
CA PHE A 290 11.42 15.09 -32.09
C PHE A 290 12.45 14.11 -32.66
N CYS A 291 12.63 14.06 -33.98
CA CYS A 291 13.63 13.19 -34.61
C CYS A 291 15.05 13.50 -34.12
N HIS A 292 15.40 14.77 -33.98
CA HIS A 292 16.69 15.19 -33.40
C HIS A 292 16.87 14.66 -31.97
N THR A 293 15.84 14.75 -31.13
CA THR A 293 15.86 14.20 -29.77
C THR A 293 16.05 12.68 -29.77
N ILE A 294 15.36 11.97 -30.67
CA ILE A 294 15.54 10.51 -30.82
C ILE A 294 16.95 10.16 -31.28
N SER A 295 17.54 10.92 -32.20
CA SER A 295 18.93 10.72 -32.64
C SER A 295 19.92 10.91 -31.49
N ILE A 296 19.74 11.92 -30.63
CA ILE A 296 20.57 12.08 -29.43
C ILE A 296 20.49 10.85 -28.53
N ILE A 297 19.29 10.32 -28.30
CA ILE A 297 19.11 9.10 -27.48
C ILE A 297 19.84 7.90 -28.13
N CYS A 298 19.76 7.77 -29.46
CA CYS A 298 20.46 6.72 -30.21
C CYS A 298 21.98 6.81 -30.00
N ASP A 299 22.55 8.01 -30.15
CA ASP A 299 23.98 8.26 -29.97
C ASP A 299 24.42 8.02 -28.52
N GLU A 300 23.65 8.49 -27.54
CA GLU A 300 23.92 8.28 -26.10
C GLU A 300 23.96 6.78 -25.74
N ILE A 301 23.03 5.98 -26.26
CA ILE A 301 23.01 4.53 -26.04
C ILE A 301 24.26 3.88 -26.67
N SER A 302 24.62 4.27 -27.89
CA SER A 302 25.79 3.73 -28.62
C SER A 302 27.13 4.10 -27.96
N ASP A 303 27.21 5.29 -27.39
CA ASP A 303 28.42 5.79 -26.75
C ASP A 303 28.61 5.24 -25.32
N GLN A 304 27.51 4.90 -24.64
CA GLN A 304 27.54 4.36 -23.30
C GLN A 304 28.25 3.00 -23.22
N VAL A 305 29.09 2.86 -22.19
CA VAL A 305 29.58 1.56 -21.73
C VAL A 305 28.68 1.07 -20.59
N PHE A 306 28.09 -0.11 -20.78
CA PHE A 306 27.24 -0.75 -19.78
C PHE A 306 28.09 -1.74 -18.98
N SER A 307 28.28 -1.44 -17.69
CA SER A 307 29.16 -2.18 -16.78
C SER A 307 28.36 -2.94 -15.73
N TYR A 308 28.43 -4.27 -15.74
CA TYR A 308 27.75 -5.13 -14.77
C TYR A 308 28.67 -6.26 -14.28
N GLU A 309 28.86 -6.37 -12.96
CA GLU A 309 29.72 -7.39 -12.32
C GLU A 309 31.13 -7.51 -12.93
N GLY A 310 31.72 -6.39 -13.36
CA GLY A 310 33.05 -6.35 -13.97
C GLY A 310 33.10 -6.71 -15.46
N VAL A 311 31.95 -6.88 -16.10
CA VAL A 311 31.82 -7.03 -17.56
C VAL A 311 31.36 -5.71 -18.16
N ASP A 312 32.14 -5.20 -19.12
CA ASP A 312 31.82 -4.00 -19.88
C ASP A 312 31.36 -4.37 -21.30
N ILE A 313 30.22 -3.85 -21.73
CA ILE A 313 29.73 -4.01 -23.10
C ILE A 313 29.29 -2.69 -23.70
N LYS A 314 29.30 -2.64 -25.03
CA LYS A 314 28.60 -1.62 -25.82
C LYS A 314 27.39 -2.23 -26.49
N VAL A 315 26.31 -1.48 -26.54
CA VAL A 315 25.06 -1.88 -27.20
C VAL A 315 24.62 -0.75 -28.12
N THR A 316 23.84 -1.08 -29.14
CA THR A 316 23.22 -0.09 -30.02
C THR A 316 21.72 -0.31 -30.05
N SER A 317 20.98 0.67 -30.56
CA SER A 317 19.55 0.53 -30.77
C SER A 317 19.16 1.11 -32.12
N SER A 318 18.06 0.58 -32.67
CA SER A 318 17.47 1.05 -33.91
C SER A 318 16.11 1.68 -33.61
N PHE A 319 15.77 2.73 -34.35
CA PHE A 319 14.53 3.48 -34.16
C PHE A 319 13.78 3.67 -35.49
N GLY A 320 12.46 3.51 -35.44
CA GLY A 320 11.55 3.99 -36.47
C GLY A 320 10.66 5.10 -35.91
N THR A 321 10.74 6.30 -36.47
CA THR A 321 9.91 7.44 -36.02
C THR A 321 8.70 7.63 -36.92
N ALA A 322 7.60 8.12 -36.40
CA ALA A 322 6.42 8.48 -37.18
C ALA A 322 5.72 9.72 -36.60
N THR A 323 5.02 10.45 -37.46
CA THR A 323 4.22 11.61 -37.06
C THR A 323 2.79 11.44 -37.55
N TYR A 324 1.85 11.87 -36.71
CA TYR A 324 0.43 11.83 -36.97
C TYR A 324 0.10 12.75 -38.14
N THR A 325 -0.62 12.20 -39.12
CA THR A 325 -1.23 12.98 -40.20
C THR A 325 -2.76 12.89 -40.10
N LYS A 326 -3.47 13.85 -40.70
CA LYS A 326 -4.91 14.05 -40.51
C LYS A 326 -5.77 12.80 -40.80
N ASP A 327 -5.26 11.90 -41.66
CA ASP A 327 -5.96 10.71 -42.13
C ASP A 327 -5.45 9.39 -41.49
N MET A 328 -4.61 9.48 -40.45
CA MET A 328 -4.07 8.31 -39.75
C MET A 328 -4.86 7.97 -38.48
N THR A 329 -5.09 6.69 -38.24
CA THR A 329 -5.45 6.21 -36.90
C THR A 329 -4.19 6.01 -36.06
N PRO A 330 -4.28 5.91 -34.72
CA PRO A 330 -3.12 5.58 -33.90
C PRO A 330 -2.52 4.20 -34.24
N TYR A 331 -3.32 3.29 -34.79
CA TYR A 331 -2.83 2.01 -35.30
C TYR A 331 -1.95 2.21 -36.55
N ASP A 332 -2.37 3.06 -37.48
CA ASP A 332 -1.58 3.37 -38.69
C ASP A 332 -0.26 4.06 -38.31
N LEU A 333 -0.30 4.95 -37.32
CA LEU A 333 0.88 5.62 -36.78
C LEU A 333 1.90 4.62 -36.22
N LEU A 334 1.45 3.67 -35.38
CA LEU A 334 2.29 2.59 -34.84
C LEU A 334 2.87 1.71 -35.94
N LYS A 335 2.05 1.35 -36.94
CA LYS A 335 2.47 0.52 -38.07
C LYS A 335 3.54 1.21 -38.93
N GLU A 336 3.44 2.51 -39.13
CA GLU A 336 4.43 3.29 -39.87
C GLU A 336 5.77 3.34 -39.11
N ALA A 337 5.73 3.59 -37.80
CA ALA A 337 6.92 3.56 -36.95
C ALA A 337 7.59 2.17 -36.97
N ASP A 338 6.82 1.10 -36.88
CA ASP A 338 7.31 -0.29 -36.94
C ASP A 338 7.97 -0.61 -38.30
N THR A 339 7.36 -0.16 -39.40
CA THR A 339 7.90 -0.34 -40.75
C THR A 339 9.26 0.37 -40.92
N ARG A 340 9.41 1.55 -40.31
CA ARG A 340 10.67 2.30 -40.31
C ARG A 340 11.71 1.67 -39.39
N LEU A 341 11.30 1.12 -38.25
CA LEU A 341 12.19 0.36 -37.38
C LEU A 341 12.72 -0.90 -38.09
N TYR A 342 11.85 -1.63 -38.79
CA TYR A 342 12.27 -2.75 -39.62
C TYR A 342 13.29 -2.32 -40.67
N SER A 343 13.05 -1.18 -41.32
CA SER A 343 13.97 -0.60 -42.28
C SER A 343 15.32 -0.22 -41.63
N ALA A 344 15.33 0.32 -40.41
CA ALA A 344 16.55 0.67 -39.67
C ALA A 344 17.41 -0.58 -39.43
N LYS A 345 16.76 -1.69 -39.04
CA LYS A 345 17.42 -2.99 -38.87
C LYS A 345 18.00 -3.56 -40.16
N GLN A 346 17.39 -3.27 -41.33
CA GLN A 346 17.92 -3.69 -42.63
C GLN A 346 19.07 -2.80 -43.12
N HIS A 347 19.10 -1.53 -42.76
CA HIS A 347 20.14 -0.56 -43.17
C HIS A 347 21.39 -0.59 -42.29
N GLY A 348 21.62 -1.69 -41.55
CA GLY A 348 22.83 -1.87 -40.76
C GLY A 348 22.69 -1.57 -39.26
N ARG A 349 21.49 -1.24 -38.77
CA ARG A 349 21.19 -0.96 -37.35
C ARG A 349 21.88 0.30 -36.82
N ASN A 350 21.79 0.56 -35.51
CA ASN A 350 22.35 1.74 -34.84
C ASN A 350 21.96 3.05 -35.54
N THR A 351 20.66 3.20 -35.82
CA THR A 351 20.20 4.31 -36.66
C THR A 351 18.74 4.64 -36.40
N VAL A 352 18.37 5.87 -36.79
CA VAL A 352 17.01 6.40 -36.74
C VAL A 352 16.51 6.57 -38.17
N ILE A 353 15.39 5.93 -38.50
CA ILE A 353 14.70 6.18 -39.78
C ILE A 353 13.49 7.07 -39.55
N SER A 354 13.54 8.27 -40.13
CA SER A 354 12.47 9.27 -40.15
C SER A 354 11.65 9.23 -41.45
N ALA A 355 10.63 10.10 -41.54
CA ALA A 355 9.74 10.21 -42.69
C ALA A 355 10.43 10.88 -43.89
#